data_AF-A0A6A4FB84-F1
#
_entry.id   AF-A0A6A4FB84-F1
#
_cell.length_a   1.000
_cell.length_b   1.000
_cell.length_c   1.000
_cell.angle_alpha   90.00
_cell.angle_beta   90.00
_cell.angle_gamma   90.00
#
_symmetry.space_group_name_H-M   'P 1'
#
loop_
_entity.id
_entity.type
_entity.pdbx_description
1 polymer ?
#
loop_
_entity_poly.entity_id
_entity_poly.type
_entity_poly.pdbx_seq_one_letter_code
_entity_poly.pdbx_strand_id
1 'polypeptide(L)' 'MEDSGSRLPARHDFPHLSDAHWATLEKMISLLREVAFAGFPNLPAEQQRTRVERFDKYESSLIARVSAAAQ' A
#
# COMPACT_ATOMS: atom_id res chain seq x y z
N MET A 1 4.15 -4.63 20.20
CA MET A 1 3.45 -3.87 19.16
C MET A 1 3.72 -4.62 17.88
N GLU A 2 2.74 -5.38 17.40
CA GLU A 2 2.91 -6.19 16.21
C GLU A 2 3.22 -5.26 15.03
N ASP A 3 4.24 -5.62 14.26
CA ASP A 3 4.61 -5.01 12.97
C ASP A 3 3.55 -5.35 11.91
N SER A 4 2.28 -5.04 12.22
CA SER A 4 1.12 -5.40 11.42
C SER A 4 0.83 -4.36 10.32
N GLY A 5 1.68 -3.36 10.15
CA GLY A 5 1.43 -2.23 9.25
C GLY A 5 1.93 -2.38 7.82
N SER A 6 2.96 -3.21 7.58
CA SER A 6 3.78 -3.05 6.36
C SER A 6 4.05 -4.32 5.56
N ARG A 7 3.65 -5.49 6.05
CA ARG A 7 3.93 -6.75 5.36
C ARG A 7 2.99 -6.90 4.16
N LEU A 8 3.56 -7.11 2.98
CA LEU A 8 2.78 -7.47 1.80
C LEU A 8 2.00 -8.77 2.08
N PRO A 9 0.74 -8.86 1.61
CA PRO A 9 -0.05 -10.08 1.76
C PRO A 9 0.69 -11.27 1.15
N ALA A 10 0.69 -12.39 1.87
CA ALA A 10 1.26 -13.65 1.43
C ALA A 10 0.15 -14.64 1.05
N ARG A 11 0.49 -15.65 0.23
CA ARG A 11 -0.47 -16.64 -0.27
C ARG A 11 -1.29 -17.32 0.84
N HIS A 12 -0.69 -17.54 2.00
CA HIS A 12 -1.32 -18.19 3.15
C HIS A 12 -2.35 -17.31 3.86
N ASP A 13 -2.32 -15.98 3.68
CA ASP A 13 -3.31 -15.06 4.22
C ASP A 13 -4.67 -15.20 3.48
N PHE A 14 -4.65 -15.80 2.29
CA PHE A 14 -5.81 -15.94 1.41
C PHE A 14 -6.03 -17.39 0.95
N PRO A 15 -6.26 -18.35 1.87
CA PRO A 15 -6.38 -19.76 1.51
C PRO A 15 -7.57 -20.06 0.59
N HIS A 16 -8.57 -19.18 0.57
CA HIS A 16 -9.78 -19.30 -0.26
C HIS A 16 -9.57 -18.87 -1.71
N LEU A 17 -8.49 -18.16 -2.04
CA LEU A 17 -8.17 -17.82 -3.42
C LEU A 17 -7.60 -19.05 -4.12
N SER A 18 -8.04 -19.28 -5.35
CA SER A 18 -7.35 -20.19 -6.28
C SER A 18 -6.03 -19.56 -6.73
N ASP A 19 -5.13 -20.35 -7.29
CA ASP A 19 -3.83 -19.84 -7.74
C ASP A 19 -3.97 -18.81 -8.87
N ALA A 20 -4.99 -18.94 -9.72
CA ALA A 20 -5.30 -17.94 -10.75
C ALA A 20 -5.79 -16.61 -10.16
N HIS A 21 -6.63 -16.66 -9.12
CA HIS A 21 -7.07 -15.45 -8.41
C HIS A 21 -5.91 -14.80 -7.64
N TRP A 22 -5.05 -15.61 -7.02
CA TRP A 22 -3.84 -15.12 -6.37
C TRP A 22 -2.89 -14.42 -7.35
N ALA A 23 -2.60 -15.03 -8.50
CA ALA A 23 -1.76 -14.42 -9.53
C ALA A 23 -2.34 -13.08 -10.04
N THR A 24 -3.67 -12.98 -10.11
CA THR A 24 -4.35 -11.73 -10.47
C THR A 24 -4.14 -10.66 -9.39
N LEU A 25 -4.25 -11.03 -8.11
CA LEU A 25 -3.98 -10.12 -6.99
C LEU A 25 -2.51 -9.63 -7.00
N GLU A 26 -1.55 -10.52 -7.22
CA GLU A 26 -0.12 -10.16 -7.34
C GLU A 26 0.11 -9.17 -8.49
N LYS A 27 -0.56 -9.38 -9.63
CA LYS A 27 -0.50 -8.48 -10.78
C LYS A 27 -1.10 -7.11 -10.44
N MET A 28 -2.25 -7.07 -9.76
CA MET A 28 -2.87 -5.82 -9.32
C MET A 28 -1.96 -5.03 -8.39
N ILE A 29 -1.36 -5.69 -7.39
CA ILE A 29 -0.42 -5.06 -6.45
C ILE A 29 0.80 -4.49 -7.20
N SER A 30 1.32 -5.25 -8.16
CA SER A 30 2.48 -4.84 -8.97
C SER A 30 2.16 -3.62 -9.82
N LEU A 31 1.03 -3.64 -10.54
CA LEU A 31 0.57 -2.52 -11.36
C LEU A 31 0.32 -1.27 -10.53
N LEU A 32 -0.38 -1.40 -9.40
CA LEU A 32 -0.67 -0.27 -8.50
C LEU A 32 0.60 0.37 -7.96
N ARG A 33 1.60 -0.44 -7.59
CA ARG A 33 2.93 0.06 -7.19
C ARG A 33 3.56 0.84 -8.34
N GLU A 34 3.63 0.26 -9.53
CA GLU A 34 4.26 0.89 -10.69
C GLU A 34 3.61 2.24 -11.02
N VAL A 35 2.28 2.30 -11.09
CA VAL A 35 1.57 3.55 -11.41
C VAL A 35 1.65 4.58 -10.28
N ALA A 36 1.68 4.14 -9.01
CA ALA A 36 1.79 5.06 -7.87
C ALA A 36 3.15 5.79 -7.86
N PHE A 37 4.22 5.10 -8.27
CA PHE A 37 5.57 5.66 -8.37
C PHE A 37 5.92 6.21 -9.76
N ALA A 38 5.04 6.07 -10.76
CA ALA A 38 5.27 6.61 -12.09
C ALA A 38 5.60 8.11 -12.03
N GLY A 39 6.73 8.49 -12.63
CA GLY A 39 7.25 9.85 -12.63
C GLY A 39 7.81 10.35 -11.30
N PHE A 40 7.60 9.64 -10.18
CA PHE A 40 8.12 10.03 -8.86
C PHE A 40 9.65 10.14 -8.82
N PRO A 41 10.44 9.16 -9.33
CA PRO A 41 11.90 9.27 -9.37
C PRO A 41 12.42 10.45 -10.19
N ASN A 42 11.60 10.98 -11.10
CA ASN A 42 11.96 12.08 -11.99
C ASN A 42 11.60 13.46 -11.41
N LEU A 43 10.92 13.51 -10.25
CA LEU A 43 10.60 14.77 -9.59
C LEU A 43 11.84 15.36 -8.90
N PRO A 44 11.93 16.68 -8.73
CA PRO A 44 12.92 17.30 -7.86
C PRO A 44 12.85 16.76 -6.43
N ALA A 45 13.99 16.68 -5.75
CA ALA A 45 14.09 16.09 -4.41
C ALA A 45 13.13 16.72 -3.38
N GLU A 46 12.92 18.04 -3.45
CA GLU A 46 11.97 18.74 -2.59
C GLU A 46 10.53 18.28 -2.83
N GLN A 47 10.12 18.12 -4.09
CA GLN A 47 8.80 17.62 -4.44
C GLN A 47 8.61 16.15 -4.07
N GLN A 48 9.66 15.32 -4.22
CA GLN A 48 9.64 13.94 -3.73
C GLN A 48 9.37 13.91 -2.23
N ARG A 49 10.11 14.71 -1.46
CA ARG A 49 9.94 14.81 0.00
C ARG A 49 8.54 15.29 0.37
N THR A 50 8.05 16.37 -0.23
CA THR A 50 6.68 16.88 0.02
C THR A 50 5.61 15.83 -0.27
N ARG A 51 5.79 15.03 -1.34
CA ARG A 51 4.83 13.98 -1.70
C ARG A 51 4.87 12.80 -0.72
N VAL A 52 6.04 12.42 -0.19
CA VAL A 52 6.17 11.43 0.88
C VAL A 52 5.55 11.93 2.20
N GLU A 53 5.87 13.15 2.62
CA GLU A 53 5.31 13.74 3.84
C GLU A 53 3.78 13.87 3.79
N ARG A 54 3.22 14.20 2.61
CA ARG A 54 1.77 14.24 2.41
C ARG A 54 1.17 12.84 2.50
N PHE A 55 1.85 11.83 1.97
CA PHE A 55 1.38 10.45 2.06
C PHE A 55 1.38 9.95 3.50
N ASP A 56 2.44 10.18 4.26
CA ASP A 56 2.56 9.81 5.68
C ASP A 56 1.41 10.39 6.54
N LYS A 57 1.08 11.68 6.32
CA LYS A 57 -0.08 12.32 6.96
C LYS A 57 -1.41 11.70 6.54
N TYR A 58 -1.56 11.37 5.26
CA TYR A 58 -2.76 10.70 4.75
C TYR A 58 -2.91 9.30 5.34
N GLU A 59 -1.84 8.51 5.38
CA GLU A 59 -1.79 7.17 5.96
C GLU A 59 -2.20 7.18 7.43
N SER A 60 -1.59 8.05 8.24
CA SER A 60 -1.94 8.23 9.65
C SER A 60 -3.43 8.55 9.84
N SER A 61 -3.99 9.44 9.00
CA SER A 61 -5.41 9.79 9.05
C SER A 61 -6.31 8.63 8.63
N LEU A 62 -5.91 7.85 7.62
CA LEU A 62 -6.66 6.70 7.12
C LEU A 62 -6.72 5.59 8.18
N ILE A 63 -5.58 5.25 8.80
CA ILE A 63 -5.51 4.26 9.88
C ILE A 63 -6.41 4.68 11.04
N ALA A 64 -6.36 5.93 11.48
CA ALA A 64 -7.21 6.43 12.56
C ALA A 64 -8.70 6.27 12.25
N ARG A 65 -9.11 6.58 11.01
CA ARG A 65 -10.50 6.44 10.56
C ARG A 65 -10.96 4.99 10.49
N VAL A 66 -10.15 4.11 9.90
CA VAL A 66 -10.47 2.68 9.78
C VAL A 66 -10.54 2.02 11.15
N SER A 67 -9.60 2.33 12.04
CA SER A 67 -9.60 1.82 13.42
C SER A 67 -10.82 2.31 14.21
N ALA A 68 -11.25 3.56 14.03
CA ALA A 68 -12.46 4.09 14.66
C ALA A 68 -13.74 3.43 14.10
N ALA A 69 -13.76 3.06 12.81
CA ALA A 69 -14.90 2.39 12.18
C ALA A 69 -15.00 0.89 12.51
N ALA A 70 -13.94 0.30 13.07
CA ALA A 70 -13.89 -1.11 13.46
C ALA A 70 -14.23 -1.37 14.95
N GLN A 71 -14.56 -0.32 15.71
CA GLN A 71 -15.06 -0.37 17.10
C GLN A 71 -16.59 -0.32 17.13
#